data_AF-E4L9D5-F1
#
_entry.id   AF-E4L9D5-F1
#
_cell.length_a   1.000
_cell.length_b   1.000
_cell.length_c   1.000
_cell.angle_alpha   90.00
_cell.angle_beta   90.00
_cell.angle_gamma   90.00
#
_symmetry.space_group_name_H-M   'P 1'
#
loop_
_entity.id
_entity.type
_entity.pdbx_description
1 polymer ?
#
loop_
_entity_poly.entity_id
_entity_poly.type
_entity_poly.pdbx_seq_one_letter_code
_entity_poly.pdbx_strand_id
1 'polypeptide(L)'
;MSNSSFAEYNKKLEDNMRKIILTGAVLAMLTSAAPMVHAQIDQEIQTELDKKANKQEYDTKIKNLEEKVDKANGLDQKIDNFSKSFNQYQTQNDEKVKGKIDENKLQEELTKQKQSILGDVDGKINQAKTDLQDKITANEKLIQGADGNGGLKKELADLKAAIGKDHKEGLRKEIYDVTKDSQTNKLVSKNNKDILEGVDGKGGLKKSVEDLKKVVGENDTEGLQKSVKENTNKITEVDRKASKALTDIDELKAKRNDVAKDIAELGGRINVTGAMSAALAGLKPLQYDPMAPTQVMGSASTYEGQQAYALGLAHFTSEDLMVHGGVSFTNSHKYMANVGVTYKFGHSAEKSMIPMRYQAGPISSIYVMQKENEMMREKMAQQEERIAQLEEMIMNMKK
;
A
#
# COMPACT_ATOMS: atom_id res chain seq x y z
N MET A 1 125.72 40.67 45.31
CA MET A 1 126.54 40.73 46.54
C MET A 1 127.87 40.08 46.23
N SER A 2 128.79 40.85 45.64
CA SER A 2 129.81 41.59 46.40
C SER A 2 130.82 40.62 46.99
N ASN A 3 131.77 40.13 46.19
CA ASN A 3 133.05 40.81 45.86
C ASN A 3 133.88 41.30 47.07
N SER A 4 133.41 41.20 48.32
CA SER A 4 134.19 41.64 49.49
C SER A 4 135.04 40.52 50.09
N SER A 5 134.52 39.28 50.15
CA SER A 5 135.25 38.16 50.77
C SER A 5 136.43 37.65 49.94
N PHE A 6 136.40 37.83 48.61
CA PHE A 6 137.50 37.43 47.72
C PHE A 6 138.61 38.49 47.69
N ALA A 7 138.25 39.77 47.78
CA ALA A 7 139.21 40.88 47.88
C ALA A 7 140.01 40.82 49.20
N GLU A 8 139.36 40.43 50.30
CA GLU A 8 140.03 40.30 51.60
C GLU A 8 140.98 39.09 51.68
N TYR A 9 140.64 37.98 51.01
CA TYR A 9 141.52 36.81 50.88
C TYR A 9 142.73 37.12 49.98
N ASN A 10 142.53 37.78 48.84
CA ASN A 10 143.62 38.19 47.96
C ASN A 10 144.56 39.23 48.60
N LYS A 11 144.02 40.17 49.38
CA LYS A 11 144.82 41.17 50.10
C LYS A 11 145.73 40.52 51.16
N LYS A 12 145.23 39.48 51.85
CA LYS A 12 146.03 38.69 52.81
C LYS A 12 147.11 37.84 52.12
N LEU A 13 146.82 37.35 50.91
CA LEU A 13 147.77 36.60 50.09
C LEU A 13 148.88 37.51 49.53
N GLU A 14 148.53 38.71 49.05
CA GLU A 14 149.49 39.73 48.61
C GLU A 14 150.40 40.20 49.75
N ASP A 15 149.87 40.44 50.96
CA ASP A 15 150.68 40.81 52.13
C ASP A 15 151.66 39.70 52.55
N ASN A 16 151.24 38.43 52.46
CA ASN A 16 152.10 37.29 52.76
C ASN A 16 153.16 37.06 51.66
N MET A 17 152.82 37.22 50.38
CA MET A 17 153.81 37.17 49.29
C MET A 17 154.79 38.34 49.36
N ARG A 18 154.33 39.56 49.71
CA ARG A 18 155.21 40.70 49.95
C ARG A 18 156.17 40.41 51.10
N LYS A 19 155.73 39.80 52.21
CA LYS A 19 156.65 39.37 53.29
C LYS A 19 157.66 38.30 52.85
N ILE A 20 157.25 37.32 52.05
CA ILE A 20 158.16 36.26 51.56
C ILE A 20 159.19 36.82 50.58
N ILE A 21 158.77 37.68 49.64
CA ILE A 21 159.67 38.34 48.69
C ILE A 21 160.60 39.31 49.42
N LEU A 22 160.13 40.03 50.43
CA LEU A 22 160.96 40.93 51.25
C LEU A 22 161.98 40.14 52.10
N THR A 23 161.61 38.95 52.61
CA THR A 23 162.54 38.07 53.36
C THR A 23 163.56 37.40 52.44
N GLY A 24 163.14 36.99 51.24
CA GLY A 24 164.03 36.47 50.19
C GLY A 24 165.00 37.53 49.65
N ALA A 25 164.55 38.78 49.52
CA ALA A 25 165.40 39.91 49.13
C ALA A 25 166.42 40.27 50.23
N VAL A 26 166.06 40.18 51.51
CA VAL A 26 167.00 40.38 52.64
C VAL A 26 168.06 39.26 52.71
N LEU A 27 167.69 38.01 52.42
CA LEU A 27 168.64 36.89 52.38
C LEU A 27 169.58 36.96 51.16
N ALA A 28 169.10 37.43 50.02
CA ALA A 28 169.92 37.68 48.83
C ALA A 28 170.80 38.94 48.93
N MET A 29 170.39 39.95 49.71
CA MET A 29 171.23 41.11 50.04
C MET A 29 172.30 40.76 51.09
N LEU A 30 172.04 39.83 52.02
CA LEU A 30 173.03 39.32 52.97
C LEU A 30 174.11 38.43 52.32
N THR A 31 173.86 37.86 51.14
CA THR A 31 174.86 37.09 50.38
C THR A 31 175.64 37.92 49.35
N SER A 32 175.25 39.17 49.07
CA SER A 32 175.85 39.99 48.01
C SER A 32 176.59 41.26 48.46
N ALA A 33 176.58 41.64 49.74
CA ALA A 33 177.43 42.74 50.23
C ALA A 33 177.66 42.73 51.76
N ALA A 34 178.74 42.08 52.21
CA ALA A 34 179.49 42.46 53.43
C ALA A 34 180.91 41.90 53.33
N PRO A 35 181.82 42.65 52.69
CA PRO A 35 183.19 42.28 52.40
C PRO A 35 184.13 42.69 53.55
N MET A 36 185.40 42.31 53.39
CA MET A 36 186.56 42.88 54.07
C MET A 36 186.80 42.43 55.52
N VAL A 37 188.11 42.28 55.80
CA VAL A 37 188.76 42.22 57.12
C VAL A 37 188.76 40.81 57.72
N HIS A 38 189.86 40.22 58.14
CA HIS A 38 191.29 40.36 57.85
C HIS A 38 191.94 39.24 58.68
N ALA A 39 193.04 38.70 58.16
CA ALA A 39 194.20 38.21 58.89
C ALA A 39 194.04 37.03 59.88
N GLN A 40 194.82 35.99 59.58
CA GLN A 40 195.45 35.08 60.54
C GLN A 40 194.55 34.51 61.62
N ILE A 41 193.84 33.43 61.29
CA ILE A 41 193.31 32.54 62.32
C ILE A 41 193.69 31.11 61.98
N ASP A 42 194.41 30.55 62.93
CA ASP A 42 195.00 29.24 62.98
C ASP A 42 193.99 28.12 62.74
N GLN A 43 194.51 27.01 62.21
CA GLN A 43 193.78 25.83 61.78
C GLN A 43 193.08 25.07 62.93
N GLU A 44 193.19 25.57 64.18
CA GLU A 44 192.57 25.02 65.40
C GLU A 44 191.27 25.73 65.84
N ILE A 45 190.93 26.93 65.34
CA ILE A 45 189.76 27.70 65.83
C ILE A 45 188.48 27.48 64.99
N GLN A 46 188.58 27.16 63.70
CA GLN A 46 187.40 26.81 62.90
C GLN A 46 186.75 25.47 63.36
N THR A 47 187.57 24.53 63.88
CA THR A 47 187.10 23.25 64.42
C THR A 47 186.35 23.41 65.76
N GLU A 48 186.59 24.50 66.49
CA GLU A 48 185.88 24.88 67.72
C GLU A 48 184.56 25.64 67.45
N LEU A 49 184.45 26.39 66.34
CA LEU A 49 183.23 27.11 65.95
C LEU A 49 182.11 26.17 65.44
N ASP A 50 182.47 25.07 64.77
CA ASP A 50 181.51 24.04 64.36
C ASP A 50 180.93 23.24 65.55
N LYS A 51 181.58 23.26 66.73
CA LYS A 51 181.05 22.66 67.97
C LYS A 51 180.13 23.58 68.77
N LYS A 52 180.17 24.91 68.55
CA LYS A 52 179.34 25.89 69.28
C LYS A 52 178.06 26.32 68.55
N ALA A 53 177.97 26.15 67.22
CA ALA A 53 176.76 26.39 66.45
C ALA A 53 176.14 25.04 66.02
N ASN A 54 175.10 24.60 66.73
CA ASN A 54 174.40 23.31 66.61
C ASN A 54 173.66 23.12 65.25
N LYS A 55 174.41 23.16 64.14
CA LYS A 55 173.95 23.20 62.74
C LYS A 55 173.12 21.97 62.36
N GLN A 56 173.40 20.82 62.98
CA GLN A 56 172.72 19.55 62.74
C GLN A 56 171.22 19.57 63.13
N GLU A 57 170.83 20.43 64.08
CA GLU A 57 169.42 20.57 64.50
C GLU A 57 168.58 21.39 63.50
N TYR A 58 169.18 22.36 62.81
CA TYR A 58 168.48 23.22 61.84
C TYR A 58 168.27 22.56 60.49
N ASP A 59 169.23 21.77 59.99
CA ASP A 59 169.06 21.01 58.74
C ASP A 59 167.93 19.97 58.88
N THR A 60 167.78 19.38 60.07
CA THR A 60 166.68 18.44 60.37
C THR A 60 165.31 19.14 60.38
N LYS A 61 165.22 20.40 60.80
CA LYS A 61 163.99 21.20 60.77
C LYS A 61 163.62 21.66 59.36
N ILE A 62 164.59 22.01 58.53
CA ILE A 62 164.36 22.41 57.12
C ILE A 62 163.82 21.22 56.32
N LYS A 63 164.43 20.04 56.45
CA LYS A 63 163.97 18.82 55.76
C LYS A 63 162.53 18.43 56.14
N ASN A 64 162.15 18.63 57.40
CA ASN A 64 160.77 18.41 57.89
C ASN A 64 159.76 19.44 57.35
N LEU A 65 160.21 20.67 57.04
CA LEU A 65 159.36 21.68 56.41
C LEU A 65 159.18 21.43 54.92
N GLU A 66 160.22 20.98 54.22
CA GLU A 66 160.17 20.58 52.81
C GLU A 66 159.17 19.41 52.61
N GLU A 67 159.19 18.38 53.46
CA GLU A 67 158.20 17.28 53.40
C GLU A 67 156.74 17.74 53.64
N LYS A 68 156.51 18.82 54.41
CA LYS A 68 155.17 19.37 54.62
C LYS A 68 154.69 20.18 53.42
N VAL A 69 155.59 20.83 52.69
CA VAL A 69 155.25 21.59 51.47
C VAL A 69 154.88 20.65 50.32
N ASP A 70 155.57 19.51 50.17
CA ASP A 70 155.21 18.51 49.16
C ASP A 70 153.83 17.87 49.42
N LYS A 71 153.45 17.66 50.68
CA LYS A 71 152.09 17.21 51.04
C LYS A 71 151.01 18.26 50.74
N ALA A 72 151.32 19.56 50.86
CA ALA A 72 150.39 20.64 50.53
C ALA A 72 150.15 20.75 49.03
N ASN A 73 151.20 20.61 48.20
CA ASN A 73 151.07 20.58 46.73
C ASN A 73 150.23 19.39 46.23
N GLY A 74 150.27 18.25 46.93
CA GLY A 74 149.41 17.09 46.62
C GLY A 74 147.91 17.31 46.90
N LEU A 75 147.52 18.28 47.73
CA LEU A 75 146.12 18.60 47.99
C LEU A 75 145.50 19.44 46.86
N ASP A 76 146.24 20.37 46.28
CA ASP A 76 145.75 21.25 45.20
C ASP A 76 145.33 20.47 43.95
N GLN A 77 146.09 19.42 43.57
CA GLN A 77 145.70 18.55 42.46
C GLN A 77 144.39 17.78 42.72
N LYS A 78 144.08 17.43 43.97
CA LYS A 78 142.82 16.75 44.32
C LYS A 78 141.63 17.71 44.27
N ILE A 79 141.82 18.96 44.64
CA ILE A 79 140.77 20.00 44.61
C ILE A 79 140.39 20.35 43.16
N ASP A 80 141.38 20.44 42.26
CA ASP A 80 141.12 20.72 40.83
C ASP A 80 140.32 19.59 40.14
N ASN A 81 140.63 18.33 40.47
CA ASN A 81 139.90 17.17 39.95
C ASN A 81 138.47 17.09 40.48
N PHE A 82 138.21 17.49 41.74
CA PHE A 82 136.86 17.50 42.30
C PHE A 82 135.98 18.58 41.63
N SER A 83 136.53 19.77 41.39
CA SER A 83 135.82 20.86 40.69
C SER A 83 135.40 20.48 39.27
N LYS A 84 136.25 19.76 38.53
CA LYS A 84 135.92 19.27 37.18
C LYS A 84 134.79 18.24 37.18
N SER A 85 134.77 17.29 38.13
CA SER A 85 133.68 16.30 38.23
C SER A 85 132.34 16.90 38.65
N PHE A 86 132.34 17.92 39.52
CA PHE A 86 131.11 18.58 39.96
C PHE A 86 130.40 19.31 38.82
N ASN A 87 131.14 20.06 37.99
CA ASN A 87 130.56 20.78 36.85
C ASN A 87 129.97 19.83 35.79
N GLN A 88 130.56 18.66 35.58
CA GLN A 88 130.05 17.68 34.61
C GLN A 88 128.70 17.06 35.04
N TYR A 89 128.50 16.85 36.34
CA TYR A 89 127.22 16.39 36.89
C TYR A 89 126.10 17.42 36.77
N GLN A 90 126.42 18.71 36.90
CA GLN A 90 125.43 19.79 36.79
C GLN A 90 124.89 19.92 35.36
N THR A 91 125.76 19.88 34.35
CA THR A 91 125.36 19.99 32.93
C THR A 91 124.49 18.83 32.47
N GLN A 92 124.77 17.59 32.90
CA GLN A 92 123.97 16.42 32.51
C GLN A 92 122.54 16.42 33.09
N ASN A 93 122.32 17.04 34.24
CA ASN A 93 120.98 17.15 34.83
C ASN A 93 120.13 18.23 34.16
N ASP A 94 120.72 19.36 33.78
CA ASP A 94 119.99 20.43 33.08
C ASP A 94 119.50 20.00 31.69
N GLU A 95 120.25 19.17 30.97
CA GLU A 95 119.81 18.61 29.68
C GLU A 95 118.68 17.58 29.83
N LYS A 96 118.68 16.74 30.87
CA LYS A 96 117.63 15.73 31.10
C LYS A 96 116.27 16.32 31.51
N VAL A 97 116.26 17.47 32.17
CA VAL A 97 115.03 18.11 32.64
C VAL A 97 114.34 18.88 31.51
N LYS A 98 115.09 19.59 30.64
CA LYS A 98 114.51 20.30 29.50
C LYS A 98 113.95 19.41 28.39
N GLY A 99 114.40 18.15 28.28
CA GLY A 99 113.96 17.23 27.22
C GLY A 99 112.61 16.53 27.44
N LYS A 100 111.97 16.63 28.62
CA LYS A 100 110.81 15.78 28.98
C LYS A 100 109.44 16.47 29.05
N ILE A 101 109.35 17.81 28.99
CA ILE A 101 108.07 18.53 29.10
C ILE A 101 107.99 19.59 27.99
N ASP A 102 107.11 19.38 27.01
CA ASP A 102 106.81 20.31 25.92
C ASP A 102 105.35 20.77 26.05
N GLU A 103 105.12 21.91 26.72
CA GLU A 103 103.80 22.47 27.00
C GLU A 103 102.95 22.70 25.73
N ASN A 104 103.59 22.92 24.58
CA ASN A 104 102.88 23.18 23.33
C ASN A 104 102.13 21.94 22.83
N LYS A 105 102.73 20.74 22.97
CA LYS A 105 102.06 19.48 22.60
C LYS A 105 100.85 19.17 23.48
N LEU A 106 100.93 19.48 24.78
CA LEU A 106 99.82 19.27 25.71
C LEU A 106 98.63 20.19 25.39
N GLN A 107 98.89 21.45 25.04
CA GLN A 107 97.85 22.39 24.60
C GLN A 107 97.21 21.97 23.27
N GLU A 108 97.99 21.39 22.35
CA GLU A 108 97.50 20.87 21.07
C GLU A 108 96.56 19.66 21.25
N GLU A 109 96.92 18.71 22.12
CA GLU A 109 96.08 17.57 22.53
C GLU A 109 94.79 18.03 23.22
N LEU A 110 94.87 19.00 24.14
CA LEU A 110 93.71 19.55 24.84
C LEU A 110 92.74 20.26 23.89
N THR A 111 93.28 20.98 22.90
CA THR A 111 92.49 21.67 21.87
C THR A 111 91.81 20.66 20.93
N LYS A 112 92.52 19.60 20.51
CA LYS A 112 91.95 18.49 19.73
C LYS A 112 90.85 17.75 20.48
N GLN A 113 91.02 17.47 21.77
CA GLN A 113 89.96 16.86 22.59
C GLN A 113 88.75 17.78 22.73
N LYS A 114 88.93 19.09 22.98
CA LYS A 114 87.81 20.05 23.00
C LYS A 114 87.04 20.05 21.69
N GLN A 115 87.73 20.04 20.55
CA GLN A 115 87.10 20.03 19.23
C GLN A 115 86.43 18.68 18.91
N SER A 116 86.98 17.57 19.40
CA SER A 116 86.38 16.23 19.30
C SER A 116 85.14 16.04 20.20
N ILE A 117 85.12 16.66 21.38
CA ILE A 117 84.01 16.52 22.35
C ILE A 117 82.87 17.50 22.04
N LEU A 118 83.21 18.76 21.73
CA LEU A 118 82.22 19.81 21.48
C LEU A 118 81.80 19.91 20.00
N GLY A 119 82.54 19.30 19.07
CA GLY A 119 82.20 19.25 17.65
C GLY A 119 81.66 20.58 17.09
N ASP A 120 80.71 20.48 16.15
CA ASP A 120 79.91 21.62 15.68
C ASP A 120 78.48 21.54 16.25
N VAL A 121 78.36 21.66 17.58
CA VAL A 121 77.06 21.65 18.26
C VAL A 121 76.19 22.83 17.82
N ASP A 122 76.78 24.01 17.62
CA ASP A 122 76.07 25.21 17.18
C ASP A 122 75.52 25.05 15.75
N GLY A 123 76.29 24.49 14.83
CA GLY A 123 75.82 24.18 13.48
C GLY A 123 74.67 23.17 13.46
N LYS A 124 74.74 22.11 14.28
CA LYS A 124 73.64 21.13 14.42
C LYS A 124 72.37 21.75 15.01
N ILE A 125 72.49 22.62 16.01
CA ILE A 125 71.35 23.34 16.60
C ILE A 125 70.72 24.28 15.57
N ASN A 126 71.54 25.01 14.82
CA ASN A 126 71.07 25.92 13.77
C ASN A 126 70.39 25.17 12.63
N GLN A 127 70.94 24.03 12.19
CA GLN A 127 70.30 23.19 11.19
C GLN A 127 68.94 22.67 11.69
N ALA A 128 68.87 22.15 12.91
CA ALA A 128 67.61 21.66 13.48
C ALA A 128 66.55 22.79 13.61
N LYS A 129 66.99 24.01 13.93
CA LYS A 129 66.11 25.19 13.98
C LYS A 129 65.58 25.55 12.59
N THR A 130 66.44 25.57 11.57
CA THR A 130 66.04 25.81 10.18
C THR A 130 65.05 24.74 9.70
N ASP A 131 65.38 23.45 9.91
CA ASP A 131 64.51 22.33 9.52
C ASP A 131 63.11 22.41 10.19
N LEU A 132 63.06 22.82 11.46
CA LEU A 132 61.79 23.05 12.17
C LEU A 132 61.03 24.25 11.61
N GLN A 133 61.72 25.36 11.33
CA GLN A 133 61.10 26.56 10.76
C GLN A 133 60.51 26.28 9.37
N ASP A 134 61.22 25.52 8.53
CA ASP A 134 60.75 25.11 7.20
C ASP A 134 59.51 24.22 7.30
N LYS A 135 59.51 23.26 8.24
CA LYS A 135 58.35 22.41 8.53
C LYS A 135 57.14 23.21 9.03
N ILE A 136 57.36 24.19 9.92
CA ILE A 136 56.29 25.08 10.41
C ILE A 136 55.71 25.87 9.22
N THR A 137 56.56 26.45 8.39
CA THR A 137 56.14 27.24 7.21
C THR A 137 55.37 26.39 6.19
N ALA A 138 55.82 25.15 5.96
CA ALA A 138 55.12 24.21 5.08
C ALA A 138 53.73 23.86 5.63
N ASN A 139 53.62 23.59 6.94
CA ASN A 139 52.34 23.32 7.60
C ASN A 139 51.40 24.53 7.57
N GLU A 140 51.93 25.74 7.78
CA GLU A 140 51.14 26.96 7.60
C GLU A 140 50.60 27.05 6.18
N LYS A 141 51.43 26.89 5.14
CA LYS A 141 50.96 26.89 3.74
C LYS A 141 49.87 25.84 3.46
N LEU A 142 49.93 24.66 4.06
CA LEU A 142 48.87 23.65 3.94
C LEU A 142 47.55 24.10 4.61
N ILE A 143 47.64 24.78 5.76
CA ILE A 143 46.47 25.24 6.52
C ILE A 143 45.80 26.45 5.86
N GLN A 144 46.57 27.46 5.45
CA GLN A 144 46.06 28.75 4.98
C GLN A 144 46.27 29.03 3.48
N GLY A 145 46.96 28.16 2.74
CA GLY A 145 47.36 28.42 1.35
C GLY A 145 48.53 29.40 1.24
N ALA A 146 49.12 29.50 0.05
CA ALA A 146 50.26 30.37 -0.21
C ALA A 146 49.92 31.87 -0.12
N ASP A 147 48.65 32.22 -0.30
CA ASP A 147 48.08 33.58 -0.28
C ASP A 147 47.35 33.91 1.04
N GLY A 148 47.35 32.98 2.01
CA GLY A 148 46.61 33.11 3.26
C GLY A 148 45.10 32.90 3.13
N ASN A 149 44.60 32.64 1.91
CA ASN A 149 43.17 32.52 1.60
C ASN A 149 42.82 31.19 0.91
N GLY A 150 43.69 30.18 1.03
CA GLY A 150 43.60 28.86 0.43
C GLY A 150 43.78 27.71 1.44
N GLY A 151 44.29 26.57 0.97
CA GLY A 151 44.57 25.39 1.79
C GLY A 151 43.32 24.80 2.46
N LEU A 152 43.53 24.08 3.57
CA LEU A 152 42.47 23.39 4.32
C LEU A 152 41.38 24.35 4.84
N LYS A 153 41.72 25.60 5.16
CA LYS A 153 40.73 26.61 5.61
C LYS A 153 39.72 26.93 4.52
N LYS A 154 40.18 27.11 3.27
CA LYS A 154 39.29 27.39 2.14
C LYS A 154 38.46 26.17 1.77
N GLU A 155 39.06 24.98 1.71
CA GLU A 155 38.34 23.73 1.45
C GLU A 155 37.19 23.51 2.47
N LEU A 156 37.45 23.80 3.76
CA LEU A 156 36.41 23.74 4.79
C LEU A 156 35.30 24.78 4.58
N ALA A 157 35.64 25.98 4.11
CA ALA A 157 34.67 27.03 3.82
C ALA A 157 33.80 26.67 2.59
N ASP A 158 34.43 26.20 1.51
CA ASP A 158 33.75 25.76 0.28
C ASP A 158 32.84 24.56 0.58
N LEU A 159 33.28 23.60 1.40
CA LEU A 159 32.45 22.49 1.85
C LEU A 159 31.23 22.96 2.65
N LYS A 160 31.42 23.89 3.58
CA LYS A 160 30.31 24.47 4.37
C LYS A 160 29.32 25.21 3.48
N ALA A 161 29.80 25.95 2.49
CA ALA A 161 28.96 26.65 1.51
C ALA A 161 28.18 25.65 0.64
N ALA A 162 28.82 24.59 0.15
CA ALA A 162 28.17 23.54 -0.63
C ALA A 162 27.10 22.77 0.19
N ILE A 163 27.35 22.51 1.48
CA ILE A 163 26.36 21.89 2.37
C ILE A 163 25.17 22.83 2.61
N GLY A 164 25.40 24.13 2.73
CA GLY A 164 24.39 25.13 3.06
C GLY A 164 24.09 25.21 4.56
N LYS A 165 23.61 26.36 5.03
CA LYS A 165 23.33 26.59 6.46
C LYS A 165 22.01 25.96 6.92
N ASP A 166 21.04 25.89 6.02
CA ASP A 166 19.69 25.39 6.29
C ASP A 166 19.11 24.69 5.04
N HIS A 167 17.80 24.42 5.04
CA HIS A 167 17.11 23.77 3.93
C HIS A 167 16.79 24.70 2.75
N LYS A 168 17.31 25.94 2.73
CA LYS A 168 17.02 26.94 1.68
C LYS A 168 18.17 27.09 0.68
N GLU A 169 19.32 26.49 0.94
CA GLU A 169 20.51 26.55 0.08
C GLU A 169 21.33 25.24 0.13
N GLY A 170 22.23 25.06 -0.84
CA GLY A 170 23.17 23.94 -0.89
C GLY A 170 22.51 22.55 -0.97
N LEU A 171 23.29 21.53 -0.64
CA LEU A 171 22.86 20.12 -0.61
C LEU A 171 21.68 19.87 0.35
N ARG A 172 21.57 20.66 1.44
CA ARG A 172 20.44 20.56 2.37
C ARG A 172 19.11 20.93 1.73
N LYS A 173 19.09 21.93 0.83
CA LYS A 173 17.88 22.28 0.05
C LYS A 173 17.47 21.15 -0.89
N GLU A 174 18.42 20.57 -1.62
CA GLU A 174 18.15 19.46 -2.53
C GLU A 174 17.52 18.27 -1.79
N ILE A 175 18.06 17.91 -0.62
CA ILE A 175 17.48 16.87 0.24
C ILE A 175 16.06 17.23 0.70
N TYR A 176 15.83 18.48 1.08
CA TYR A 176 14.50 18.95 1.51
C TYR A 176 13.48 18.89 0.37
N ASP A 177 13.84 19.39 -0.81
CA ASP A 177 12.98 19.39 -2.00
C ASP A 177 12.63 17.94 -2.41
N VAL A 178 13.61 17.04 -2.48
CA VAL A 178 13.39 15.61 -2.76
C VAL A 178 12.47 14.95 -1.71
N THR A 179 12.61 15.32 -0.44
CA THR A 179 11.75 14.80 0.64
C THR A 179 10.30 15.26 0.46
N LYS A 180 10.09 16.53 0.11
CA LYS A 180 8.76 17.09 -0.16
C LYS A 180 8.11 16.45 -1.40
N ASP A 181 8.89 16.24 -2.46
CA ASP A 181 8.43 15.54 -3.66
C ASP A 181 8.06 14.08 -3.36
N SER A 182 8.84 13.39 -2.53
CA SER A 182 8.52 12.03 -2.07
C SER A 182 7.19 11.96 -1.31
N GLN A 183 6.93 12.93 -0.42
CA GLN A 183 5.65 13.02 0.29
C GLN A 183 4.49 13.29 -0.67
N THR A 184 4.70 14.19 -1.63
CA THR A 184 3.70 14.51 -2.68
C THR A 184 3.40 13.27 -3.52
N ASN A 185 4.41 12.54 -3.97
CA ASN A 185 4.24 11.30 -4.73
C ASN A 185 3.48 10.23 -3.93
N LYS A 186 3.77 10.06 -2.63
CA LYS A 186 3.00 9.15 -1.77
C LYS A 186 1.52 9.52 -1.71
N LEU A 187 1.21 10.81 -1.58
CA LEU A 187 -0.18 11.29 -1.58
C LEU A 187 -0.87 11.06 -2.93
N VAL A 188 -0.21 11.37 -4.04
CA VAL A 188 -0.73 11.14 -5.39
C VAL A 188 -0.99 9.65 -5.63
N SER A 189 -0.05 8.78 -5.26
CA SER A 189 -0.25 7.32 -5.38
C SER A 189 -1.43 6.84 -4.55
N LYS A 190 -1.63 7.36 -3.34
CA LYS A 190 -2.80 7.06 -2.52
C LYS A 190 -4.09 7.53 -3.21
N ASN A 191 -4.15 8.78 -3.65
CA ASN A 191 -5.33 9.32 -4.32
C ASN A 191 -5.69 8.54 -5.59
N ASN A 192 -4.70 8.18 -6.41
CA ASN A 192 -4.93 7.35 -7.60
C ASN A 192 -5.49 5.97 -7.24
N LYS A 193 -5.01 5.36 -6.15
CA LYS A 193 -5.54 4.11 -5.64
C LYS A 193 -6.99 4.26 -5.16
N ASP A 194 -7.27 5.31 -4.39
CA ASP A 194 -8.61 5.59 -3.87
C ASP A 194 -9.62 5.88 -5.01
N ILE A 195 -9.18 6.52 -6.11
CA ILE A 195 -10.00 6.70 -7.31
C ILE A 195 -10.27 5.36 -8.02
N LEU A 196 -9.24 4.51 -8.14
CA LEU A 196 -9.32 3.24 -8.85
C LEU A 196 -10.17 2.21 -8.10
N GLU A 197 -9.97 2.09 -6.79
CA GLU A 197 -10.50 1.01 -5.94
C GLU A 197 -11.56 1.49 -4.91
N GLY A 198 -11.72 2.81 -4.73
CA GLY A 198 -12.49 3.38 -3.63
C GLY A 198 -11.67 3.44 -2.33
N VAL A 199 -11.98 4.42 -1.46
CA VAL A 199 -11.30 4.60 -0.16
C VAL A 199 -11.45 3.36 0.74
N ASP A 200 -12.52 2.58 0.56
CA ASP A 200 -12.81 1.34 1.28
C ASP A 200 -12.34 0.07 0.54
N GLY A 201 -11.71 0.21 -0.62
CA GLY A 201 -11.29 -0.88 -1.50
C GLY A 201 -12.45 -1.65 -2.15
N LYS A 202 -13.68 -1.16 -2.06
CA LYS A 202 -14.90 -1.81 -2.61
C LYS A 202 -15.64 -0.94 -3.63
N GLY A 203 -15.07 0.18 -4.04
CA GLY A 203 -15.69 1.18 -4.90
C GLY A 203 -14.81 1.60 -6.07
N GLY A 204 -14.81 2.90 -6.34
CA GLY A 204 -13.98 3.51 -7.36
C GLY A 204 -14.38 3.17 -8.80
N LEU A 205 -13.45 3.45 -9.71
CA LEU A 205 -13.64 3.25 -11.14
C LEU A 205 -13.79 1.76 -11.49
N LYS A 206 -13.06 0.88 -10.79
CA LYS A 206 -13.14 -0.57 -11.02
C LYS A 206 -14.55 -1.11 -10.78
N LYS A 207 -15.18 -0.71 -9.66
CA LYS A 207 -16.56 -1.09 -9.34
C LYS A 207 -17.56 -0.49 -10.34
N SER A 208 -17.37 0.78 -10.70
CA SER A 208 -18.22 1.47 -11.68
C SER A 208 -18.22 0.76 -13.04
N VAL A 209 -17.06 0.32 -13.52
CA VAL A 209 -16.92 -0.45 -14.77
C VAL A 209 -17.60 -1.82 -14.65
N GLU A 210 -17.45 -2.50 -13.51
CA GLU A 210 -18.08 -3.81 -13.28
C GLU A 210 -19.61 -3.72 -13.22
N ASP A 211 -20.16 -2.67 -12.60
CA ASP A 211 -21.61 -2.44 -12.57
C ASP A 211 -22.16 -2.02 -13.93
N LEU A 212 -21.41 -1.23 -14.71
CA LEU A 212 -21.75 -0.94 -16.11
C LEU A 212 -21.82 -2.21 -16.95
N LYS A 213 -20.83 -3.11 -16.84
CA LYS A 213 -20.81 -4.39 -17.56
C LYS A 213 -22.04 -5.27 -17.29
N LYS A 214 -22.64 -5.20 -16.10
CA LYS A 214 -23.90 -5.94 -15.81
C LYS A 214 -25.09 -5.44 -16.61
N VAL A 215 -25.09 -4.16 -16.99
CA VAL A 215 -26.15 -3.52 -17.76
C VAL A 215 -25.89 -3.66 -19.26
N VAL A 216 -24.66 -3.37 -19.70
CA VAL A 216 -24.32 -3.28 -21.13
C VAL A 216 -23.70 -4.55 -21.73
N GLY A 217 -23.24 -5.49 -20.90
CA GLY A 217 -22.51 -6.69 -21.32
C GLY A 217 -20.99 -6.49 -21.33
N GLU A 218 -20.26 -7.55 -21.71
CA GLU A 218 -18.78 -7.56 -21.84
C GLU A 218 -18.30 -6.74 -23.05
N ASN A 219 -19.16 -6.52 -24.05
CA ASN A 219 -18.85 -5.83 -25.29
C ASN A 219 -20.01 -4.91 -25.74
N ASP A 220 -19.74 -4.04 -26.72
CA ASP A 220 -20.60 -2.93 -27.14
C ASP A 220 -22.02 -3.33 -27.57
N THR A 221 -22.27 -4.62 -27.83
CA THR A 221 -23.54 -5.10 -28.40
C THR A 221 -24.26 -6.15 -27.56
N GLU A 222 -23.63 -6.79 -26.57
CA GLU A 222 -24.25 -7.90 -25.84
C GLU A 222 -25.51 -7.50 -25.06
N GLY A 223 -25.48 -6.38 -24.32
CA GLY A 223 -26.66 -5.88 -23.59
C GLY A 223 -27.82 -5.54 -24.53
N LEU A 224 -27.51 -5.00 -25.71
CA LEU A 224 -28.50 -4.74 -26.76
C LEU A 224 -29.04 -6.05 -27.34
N GLN A 225 -28.19 -7.02 -27.67
CA GLN A 225 -28.59 -8.33 -28.18
C GLN A 225 -29.50 -9.08 -27.21
N LYS A 226 -29.18 -9.04 -25.91
CA LYS A 226 -30.01 -9.64 -24.86
C LYS A 226 -31.40 -8.98 -24.82
N SER A 227 -31.44 -7.64 -24.80
CA SER A 227 -32.70 -6.88 -24.79
C SER A 227 -33.53 -7.14 -26.04
N VAL A 228 -32.89 -7.19 -27.22
CA VAL A 228 -33.55 -7.53 -28.49
C VAL A 228 -34.11 -8.94 -28.44
N LYS A 229 -33.34 -9.94 -27.97
CA LYS A 229 -33.81 -11.33 -27.83
C LYS A 229 -35.01 -11.45 -26.89
N GLU A 230 -34.96 -10.79 -25.74
CA GLU A 230 -36.08 -10.75 -24.79
C GLU A 230 -37.34 -10.12 -25.40
N ASN A 231 -37.18 -9.00 -26.13
CA ASN A 231 -38.29 -8.35 -26.80
C ASN A 231 -38.83 -9.18 -27.96
N THR A 232 -37.98 -9.82 -28.76
CA THR A 232 -38.39 -10.75 -29.82
C THR A 232 -39.26 -11.87 -29.24
N ASN A 233 -38.85 -12.49 -28.13
CA ASN A 233 -39.64 -13.53 -27.48
C ASN A 233 -41.02 -13.02 -26.99
N LYS A 234 -41.06 -11.82 -26.38
CA LYS A 234 -42.33 -11.19 -25.95
C LYS A 234 -43.25 -10.90 -27.14
N ILE A 235 -42.70 -10.42 -28.26
CA ILE A 235 -43.45 -10.14 -29.48
C ILE A 235 -44.01 -11.44 -30.05
N THR A 236 -43.21 -12.51 -30.14
CA THR A 236 -43.68 -13.82 -30.62
C THR A 236 -44.80 -14.40 -29.74
N GLU A 237 -44.69 -14.24 -28.41
CA GLU A 237 -45.75 -14.64 -27.47
C GLU A 237 -47.06 -13.87 -27.72
N VAL A 238 -46.97 -12.55 -27.93
CA VAL A 238 -48.11 -11.69 -28.22
C VAL A 238 -48.73 -12.06 -29.58
N ASP A 239 -47.92 -12.27 -30.60
CA ASP A 239 -48.36 -12.64 -31.95
C ASP A 239 -49.13 -13.98 -31.95
N ARG A 240 -48.62 -14.96 -31.19
CA ARG A 240 -49.32 -16.24 -30.97
C ARG A 240 -50.67 -16.05 -30.27
N LYS A 241 -50.74 -15.20 -29.25
CA LYS A 241 -52.01 -14.90 -28.54
C LYS A 241 -53.00 -14.16 -29.44
N ALA A 242 -52.53 -13.21 -30.23
CA ALA A 242 -53.35 -12.47 -31.19
C ALA A 242 -53.91 -13.40 -32.27
N SER A 243 -53.09 -14.29 -32.82
CA SER A 243 -53.52 -15.30 -33.79
C SER A 243 -54.60 -16.21 -33.22
N LYS A 244 -54.45 -16.68 -31.97
CA LYS A 244 -55.48 -17.47 -31.29
C LYS A 244 -56.76 -16.66 -31.04
N ALA A 245 -56.65 -15.40 -30.66
CA ALA A 245 -57.83 -14.55 -30.45
C ALA A 245 -58.62 -14.34 -31.76
N LEU A 246 -57.94 -14.22 -32.90
CA LEU A 246 -58.59 -14.15 -34.21
C LEU A 246 -59.37 -15.43 -34.54
N THR A 247 -58.79 -16.61 -34.29
CA THR A 247 -59.50 -17.88 -34.50
C THR A 247 -60.72 -18.01 -33.58
N ASP A 248 -60.58 -17.64 -32.30
CA ASP A 248 -61.68 -17.66 -31.33
C ASP A 248 -62.82 -16.70 -31.75
N ILE A 249 -62.48 -15.53 -32.32
CA ILE A 249 -63.46 -14.58 -32.86
C ILE A 249 -64.23 -15.17 -34.05
N ASP A 250 -63.56 -15.87 -34.96
CA ASP A 250 -64.22 -16.46 -36.12
C ASP A 250 -65.14 -17.63 -35.71
N GLU A 251 -64.74 -18.43 -34.72
CA GLU A 251 -65.62 -19.42 -34.10
C GLU A 251 -66.84 -18.77 -33.43
N LEU A 252 -66.65 -17.66 -32.72
CA LEU A 252 -67.76 -16.93 -32.09
C LEU A 252 -68.72 -16.34 -33.12
N LYS A 253 -68.21 -15.83 -34.26
CA LYS A 253 -69.06 -15.37 -35.37
C LYS A 253 -69.89 -16.51 -35.95
N ALA A 254 -69.29 -17.69 -36.15
CA ALA A 254 -70.01 -18.87 -36.62
C ALA A 254 -71.13 -19.26 -35.65
N LYS A 255 -70.82 -19.38 -34.35
CA LYS A 255 -71.81 -19.66 -33.30
C LYS A 255 -72.92 -18.61 -33.23
N ARG A 256 -72.58 -17.33 -33.40
CA ARG A 256 -73.57 -16.24 -33.45
C ARG A 256 -74.54 -16.42 -34.63
N ASN A 257 -74.05 -16.82 -35.80
CA ASN A 257 -74.88 -17.05 -36.97
C ASN A 257 -75.82 -18.24 -36.76
N ASP A 258 -75.34 -19.32 -36.15
CA ASP A 258 -76.17 -20.48 -35.80
C ASP A 258 -77.28 -20.08 -34.81
N VAL A 259 -76.94 -19.33 -33.76
CA VAL A 259 -77.94 -18.81 -32.80
C VAL A 259 -78.95 -17.89 -33.48
N ALA A 260 -78.52 -17.01 -34.39
CA ALA A 260 -79.42 -16.14 -35.13
C ALA A 260 -80.41 -16.94 -35.99
N LYS A 261 -79.95 -18.04 -36.60
CA LYS A 261 -80.79 -18.97 -37.36
C LYS A 261 -81.79 -19.69 -36.44
N ASP A 262 -81.33 -20.22 -35.30
CA ASP A 262 -82.18 -20.91 -34.33
C ASP A 262 -83.28 -19.98 -33.78
N ILE A 263 -82.94 -18.71 -33.50
CA ILE A 263 -83.91 -17.70 -33.06
C ILE A 263 -84.95 -17.43 -34.17
N ALA A 264 -84.53 -17.31 -35.43
CA ALA A 264 -85.44 -17.10 -36.55
C ALA A 264 -86.38 -18.32 -36.75
N GLU A 265 -85.84 -19.54 -36.66
CA GLU A 265 -86.63 -20.78 -36.72
C GLU A 265 -87.62 -20.88 -35.56
N LEU A 266 -87.20 -20.52 -34.34
CA LEU A 266 -88.06 -20.49 -33.16
C LEU A 266 -89.20 -19.46 -33.33
N GLY A 267 -88.90 -18.27 -33.81
CA GLY A 267 -89.91 -17.24 -34.12
C GLY A 267 -90.95 -17.76 -35.12
N GLY A 268 -90.51 -18.42 -36.18
CA GLY A 268 -91.41 -19.08 -37.14
C GLY A 268 -92.29 -20.15 -36.50
N ARG A 269 -91.73 -20.99 -35.62
CA ARG A 269 -92.50 -22.01 -34.88
C ARG A 269 -93.53 -21.39 -33.95
N ILE A 270 -93.18 -20.34 -33.23
CA ILE A 270 -94.10 -19.60 -32.34
C ILE A 270 -95.26 -19.04 -33.15
N ASN A 271 -95.01 -18.43 -34.31
CA ASN A 271 -96.06 -17.88 -35.15
C ASN A 271 -97.04 -18.97 -35.63
N VAL A 272 -96.50 -20.12 -36.07
CA VAL A 272 -97.30 -21.29 -36.46
C VAL A 272 -98.13 -21.80 -35.27
N THR A 273 -97.52 -21.99 -34.10
CA THR A 273 -98.22 -22.45 -32.88
C THR A 273 -99.29 -21.47 -32.42
N GLY A 274 -99.04 -20.16 -32.50
CA GLY A 274 -100.00 -19.12 -32.18
C GLY A 274 -101.24 -19.19 -33.08
N ALA A 275 -101.04 -19.30 -34.40
CA ALA A 275 -102.13 -19.49 -35.36
C ALA A 275 -102.94 -20.76 -35.04
N MET A 276 -102.28 -21.90 -34.87
CA MET A 276 -102.92 -23.18 -34.55
C MET A 276 -103.74 -23.15 -33.25
N SER A 277 -103.18 -22.55 -32.21
CA SER A 277 -103.87 -22.36 -30.93
C SER A 277 -105.12 -21.49 -31.10
N ALA A 278 -105.02 -20.41 -31.87
CA ALA A 278 -106.15 -19.55 -32.20
C ALA A 278 -107.22 -20.30 -33.04
N ALA A 279 -106.81 -21.17 -33.98
CA ALA A 279 -107.74 -21.98 -34.75
C ALA A 279 -108.51 -22.94 -33.83
N LEU A 280 -107.81 -23.68 -32.95
CA LEU A 280 -108.44 -24.58 -31.97
C LEU A 280 -109.41 -23.83 -31.03
N ALA A 281 -109.04 -22.64 -30.57
CA ALA A 281 -109.91 -21.80 -29.74
C ALA A 281 -111.13 -21.26 -30.50
N GLY A 282 -111.06 -21.21 -31.84
CA GLY A 282 -112.17 -20.87 -32.72
C GLY A 282 -113.21 -21.98 -32.88
N LEU A 283 -112.90 -23.23 -32.49
CA LEU A 283 -113.85 -24.35 -32.55
C LEU A 283 -114.96 -24.15 -31.52
N LYS A 284 -116.14 -23.74 -32.01
CA LYS A 284 -117.31 -23.44 -31.18
C LYS A 284 -118.46 -24.39 -31.53
N PRO A 285 -118.94 -25.20 -30.56
CA PRO A 285 -120.11 -26.01 -30.76
C PRO A 285 -121.38 -25.14 -30.79
N LEU A 286 -122.37 -25.57 -31.55
CA LEU A 286 -123.72 -25.01 -31.52
C LEU A 286 -124.43 -25.42 -30.23
N GLN A 287 -125.57 -24.80 -29.96
CA GLN A 287 -126.39 -25.12 -28.80
C GLN A 287 -126.82 -26.59 -28.78
N TYR A 288 -127.13 -27.11 -27.59
CA TYR A 288 -127.53 -28.50 -27.39
C TYR A 288 -128.76 -28.87 -28.23
N ASP A 289 -128.66 -29.94 -29.01
CA ASP A 289 -129.78 -30.58 -29.71
C ASP A 289 -129.83 -32.08 -29.29
N PRO A 290 -130.92 -32.55 -28.64
CA PRO A 290 -131.05 -33.94 -28.21
C PRO A 290 -131.13 -34.95 -29.37
N MET A 291 -131.49 -34.52 -30.59
CA MET A 291 -131.51 -35.39 -31.77
C MET A 291 -130.19 -35.37 -32.54
N ALA A 292 -129.32 -34.39 -32.28
CA ALA A 292 -127.99 -34.27 -32.87
C ALA A 292 -126.93 -33.94 -31.79
N PRO A 293 -126.68 -34.86 -30.83
CA PRO A 293 -125.78 -34.60 -29.70
C PRO A 293 -124.30 -34.53 -30.10
N THR A 294 -123.93 -35.07 -31.27
CA THR A 294 -122.56 -35.01 -31.82
C THR A 294 -122.47 -33.97 -32.91
N GLN A 295 -121.47 -33.09 -32.83
CA GLN A 295 -121.26 -32.00 -33.77
C GLN A 295 -119.82 -31.99 -34.29
N VAL A 296 -119.65 -31.61 -35.55
CA VAL A 296 -118.35 -31.35 -36.18
C VAL A 296 -118.13 -29.83 -36.23
N MET A 297 -116.96 -29.38 -35.83
CA MET A 297 -116.56 -27.97 -35.81
C MET A 297 -115.41 -27.76 -36.77
N GLY A 298 -115.37 -26.59 -37.42
CA GLY A 298 -114.27 -26.16 -38.26
C GLY A 298 -113.97 -24.69 -38.04
N SER A 299 -112.70 -24.32 -38.10
CA SER A 299 -112.25 -22.95 -37.93
C SER A 299 -110.96 -22.69 -38.69
N ALA A 300 -110.75 -21.43 -39.06
CA ALA A 300 -109.52 -20.93 -39.63
C ALA A 300 -109.06 -19.70 -38.85
N SER A 301 -107.75 -19.51 -38.74
CA SER A 301 -107.15 -18.38 -38.03
C SER A 301 -105.89 -17.89 -38.74
N THR A 302 -105.45 -16.70 -38.35
CA THR A 302 -104.17 -16.11 -38.77
C THR A 302 -103.47 -15.47 -37.58
N TYR A 303 -102.15 -15.62 -37.49
CA TYR A 303 -101.30 -14.99 -36.47
C TYR A 303 -99.93 -14.70 -37.05
N GLU A 304 -99.46 -13.44 -36.96
CA GLU A 304 -98.15 -13.00 -37.50
C GLU A 304 -97.88 -13.51 -38.93
N GLY A 305 -98.91 -13.46 -39.79
CA GLY A 305 -98.85 -13.88 -41.19
C GLY A 305 -98.94 -15.40 -41.44
N GLN A 306 -99.00 -16.24 -40.41
CA GLN A 306 -99.21 -17.69 -40.52
C GLN A 306 -100.69 -18.04 -40.44
N GLN A 307 -101.15 -18.91 -41.33
CA GLN A 307 -102.54 -19.39 -41.36
C GLN A 307 -102.63 -20.81 -40.81
N ALA A 308 -103.69 -21.08 -40.05
CA ALA A 308 -103.97 -22.39 -39.51
C ALA A 308 -105.45 -22.75 -39.66
N TYR A 309 -105.70 -24.05 -39.76
CA TYR A 309 -107.03 -24.62 -39.86
C TYR A 309 -107.22 -25.63 -38.74
N ALA A 310 -108.43 -25.73 -38.21
CA ALA A 310 -108.77 -26.72 -37.21
C ALA A 310 -110.07 -27.41 -37.53
N LEU A 311 -110.12 -28.69 -37.14
CA LEU A 311 -111.30 -29.54 -37.19
C LEU A 311 -111.48 -30.16 -35.81
N GLY A 312 -112.71 -30.16 -35.31
CA GLY A 312 -113.03 -30.70 -34.00
C GLY A 312 -114.36 -31.42 -33.96
N LEU A 313 -114.55 -32.14 -32.87
CA LEU A 313 -115.76 -32.87 -32.53
C LEU A 313 -116.20 -32.45 -31.14
N ALA A 314 -117.50 -32.24 -30.98
CA ALA A 314 -118.12 -32.03 -29.68
C ALA A 314 -119.24 -33.05 -29.51
N HIS A 315 -119.39 -33.59 -28.30
CA HIS A 315 -120.47 -34.51 -27.96
C HIS A 315 -121.13 -34.06 -26.65
N PHE A 316 -122.42 -33.79 -26.72
CA PHE A 316 -123.25 -33.47 -25.57
C PHE A 316 -123.80 -34.76 -24.97
N THR A 317 -123.32 -35.09 -23.77
CA THR A 317 -123.85 -36.22 -22.99
C THR A 317 -125.18 -35.85 -22.30
N SER A 318 -125.41 -34.55 -22.07
CA SER A 318 -126.63 -33.96 -21.51
C SER A 318 -126.68 -32.48 -21.89
N GLU A 319 -127.82 -31.81 -21.65
CA GLU A 319 -127.96 -30.36 -21.85
C GLU A 319 -126.90 -29.53 -21.08
N ASP A 320 -126.41 -30.09 -19.96
CA ASP A 320 -125.49 -29.42 -19.05
C ASP A 320 -124.05 -29.93 -19.15
N LEU A 321 -123.77 -31.00 -19.91
CA LEU A 321 -122.44 -31.61 -19.97
C LEU A 321 -122.01 -31.94 -21.40
N MET A 322 -120.90 -31.35 -21.81
CA MET A 322 -120.28 -31.52 -23.12
C MET A 322 -118.82 -31.91 -23.00
N VAL A 323 -118.38 -32.87 -23.82
CA VAL A 323 -116.96 -33.14 -24.09
C VAL A 323 -116.64 -32.68 -25.51
N HIS A 324 -115.46 -32.11 -25.71
CA HIS A 324 -115.02 -31.70 -27.04
C HIS A 324 -113.52 -31.92 -27.21
N GLY A 325 -113.10 -32.02 -28.45
CA GLY A 325 -111.69 -32.06 -28.81
C GLY A 325 -111.49 -31.71 -30.27
N GLY A 326 -110.30 -31.29 -30.61
CA GLY A 326 -109.98 -30.84 -31.96
C GLY A 326 -108.52 -31.00 -32.28
N VAL A 327 -108.23 -31.01 -33.57
CA VAL A 327 -106.89 -30.98 -34.13
C VAL A 327 -106.78 -29.79 -35.06
N SER A 328 -105.64 -29.12 -35.04
CA SER A 328 -105.28 -28.09 -35.99
C SER A 328 -104.06 -28.49 -36.78
N PHE A 329 -103.98 -27.96 -37.99
CA PHE A 329 -102.90 -28.20 -38.93
C PHE A 329 -102.61 -26.91 -39.70
N THR A 330 -101.38 -26.81 -40.19
CA THR A 330 -100.94 -25.76 -41.11
C THR A 330 -100.31 -26.38 -42.34
N ASN A 331 -100.07 -25.56 -43.37
CA ASN A 331 -99.35 -25.98 -44.58
C ASN A 331 -97.91 -26.45 -44.30
N SER A 332 -97.39 -26.25 -43.07
CA SER A 332 -96.04 -26.62 -42.65
C SER A 332 -95.94 -27.99 -41.96
N HIS A 333 -96.93 -28.88 -42.15
CA HIS A 333 -96.95 -30.25 -41.60
C HIS A 333 -96.81 -30.31 -40.06
N LYS A 334 -97.24 -29.27 -39.36
CA LYS A 334 -97.33 -29.23 -37.89
C LYS A 334 -98.77 -29.50 -37.48
N TYR A 335 -98.93 -30.21 -36.37
CA TYR A 335 -100.22 -30.59 -35.81
C TYR A 335 -100.29 -30.22 -34.33
N MET A 336 -101.44 -29.76 -33.87
CA MET A 336 -101.70 -29.47 -32.45
C MET A 336 -103.11 -29.98 -32.13
N ALA A 337 -103.30 -30.54 -30.94
CA ALA A 337 -104.58 -31.09 -30.51
C ALA A 337 -105.03 -30.50 -29.18
N ASN A 338 -106.34 -30.39 -28.98
CA ASN A 338 -106.94 -30.07 -27.69
C ASN A 338 -108.07 -31.06 -27.34
N VAL A 339 -108.35 -31.16 -26.05
CA VAL A 339 -109.49 -31.88 -25.50
C VAL A 339 -109.97 -31.12 -24.27
N GLY A 340 -111.29 -31.07 -24.07
CA GLY A 340 -111.90 -30.31 -22.99
C GLY A 340 -113.27 -30.84 -22.60
N VAL A 341 -113.71 -30.45 -21.40
CA VAL A 341 -115.03 -30.71 -20.86
C VAL A 341 -115.66 -29.39 -20.47
N THR A 342 -116.97 -29.25 -20.66
CA THR A 342 -117.72 -28.05 -20.31
C THR A 342 -118.97 -28.46 -19.57
N TYR A 343 -119.21 -27.80 -18.44
CA TYR A 343 -120.37 -28.03 -17.59
C TYR A 343 -121.14 -26.72 -17.38
N LYS A 344 -122.46 -26.76 -17.56
CA LYS A 344 -123.37 -25.63 -17.37
C LYS A 344 -123.96 -25.67 -15.95
N PHE A 345 -123.92 -24.54 -15.25
CA PHE A 345 -124.49 -24.39 -13.91
C PHE A 345 -125.53 -23.26 -13.88
N GLY A 346 -126.67 -23.48 -13.21
CA GLY A 346 -127.76 -22.50 -13.04
C GLY A 346 -129.10 -23.16 -12.64
N HIS A 347 -129.94 -22.45 -11.88
CA HIS A 347 -131.26 -22.94 -11.42
C HIS A 347 -132.39 -22.20 -12.13
N SER A 348 -133.29 -22.93 -12.81
CA SER A 348 -134.59 -22.40 -13.23
C SER A 348 -135.65 -22.98 -12.30
N ALA A 349 -136.34 -22.12 -11.52
CA ALA A 349 -137.36 -22.51 -10.54
C ALA A 349 -138.57 -23.26 -11.14
N GLU A 350 -138.64 -23.37 -12.47
CA GLU A 350 -139.69 -24.05 -13.22
C GLU A 350 -139.32 -25.49 -13.65
N LYS A 351 -138.06 -25.92 -13.48
CA LYS A 351 -137.62 -27.28 -13.89
C LYS A 351 -138.21 -28.39 -12.99
N SER A 352 -138.67 -28.06 -11.77
CA SER A 352 -139.24 -29.02 -10.80
C SER A 352 -140.72 -29.34 -11.00
N MET A 353 -141.46 -28.55 -11.79
CA MET A 353 -142.89 -28.79 -12.10
C MET A 353 -143.10 -29.52 -13.43
N ILE A 354 -142.01 -29.77 -14.16
CA ILE A 354 -142.02 -30.44 -15.44
C ILE A 354 -141.88 -31.96 -15.18
N PRO A 355 -142.81 -32.82 -15.67
CA PRO A 355 -142.69 -34.27 -15.54
C PRO A 355 -141.33 -34.77 -16.06
N MET A 356 -140.74 -35.79 -15.43
CA MET A 356 -139.38 -36.30 -15.72
C MET A 356 -139.10 -36.54 -17.22
N ARG A 357 -140.13 -36.81 -18.01
CA ARG A 357 -140.07 -37.01 -19.47
C ARG A 357 -139.79 -35.74 -20.30
N TYR A 358 -139.97 -34.55 -19.74
CA TYR A 358 -139.71 -33.27 -20.39
C TYR A 358 -138.56 -32.48 -19.72
N GLN A 359 -137.87 -33.07 -18.74
CA GLN A 359 -136.79 -32.41 -17.99
C GLN A 359 -135.46 -32.32 -18.72
N ALA A 360 -135.31 -33.00 -19.86
CA ALA A 360 -134.09 -33.01 -20.66
C ALA A 360 -133.87 -31.71 -21.47
N GLY A 361 -134.50 -30.60 -21.07
CA GLY A 361 -134.35 -29.27 -21.66
C GLY A 361 -135.50 -28.82 -22.58
N PRO A 362 -135.57 -27.51 -22.92
CA PRO A 362 -136.66 -26.94 -23.71
C PRO A 362 -136.81 -27.63 -25.09
N ILE A 363 -135.69 -27.95 -25.75
CA ILE A 363 -135.72 -28.54 -27.10
C ILE A 363 -136.18 -30.01 -27.05
N SER A 364 -135.74 -30.79 -26.07
CA SER A 364 -136.20 -32.19 -25.93
C SER A 364 -137.67 -32.24 -25.55
N SER A 365 -138.13 -31.29 -24.72
CA SER A 365 -139.52 -31.21 -24.31
C SER A 365 -140.47 -30.98 -25.49
N ILE A 366 -140.09 -30.14 -26.47
CA ILE A 366 -140.86 -29.92 -27.71
C ILE A 366 -140.98 -31.21 -28.52
N TYR A 367 -139.89 -31.97 -28.64
CA TYR A 367 -139.91 -33.23 -29.39
C TYR A 367 -140.79 -34.30 -28.74
N VAL A 368 -140.70 -34.45 -27.42
CA VAL A 368 -141.57 -35.36 -26.67
C VAL A 368 -143.03 -34.96 -26.86
N MET A 369 -143.31 -33.66 -26.79
CA MET A 369 -144.66 -33.12 -26.97
C MET A 369 -145.18 -33.30 -28.41
N GLN A 370 -144.33 -33.14 -29.44
CA GLN A 370 -144.71 -33.45 -30.83
C GLN A 370 -145.05 -34.93 -31.01
N LYS A 371 -144.19 -35.83 -30.53
CA LYS A 371 -144.41 -37.27 -30.60
C LYS A 371 -145.68 -37.69 -29.86
N GLU A 372 -145.94 -37.10 -28.70
CA GLU A 372 -147.18 -37.34 -27.96
C GLU A 372 -148.41 -36.80 -28.69
N ASN A 373 -148.31 -35.63 -29.34
CA ASN A 373 -149.40 -35.12 -30.18
C ASN A 373 -149.68 -36.02 -31.38
N GLU A 374 -148.66 -36.57 -32.04
CA GLU A 374 -148.82 -37.56 -33.10
C GLU A 374 -149.51 -38.83 -32.60
N MET A 375 -149.00 -39.42 -31.50
CA MET A 375 -149.64 -40.59 -30.87
C MET A 375 -151.07 -40.30 -30.42
N MET A 376 -151.34 -39.08 -29.95
CA MET A 376 -152.68 -38.65 -29.54
C MET A 376 -153.61 -38.49 -30.74
N ARG A 377 -153.13 -37.96 -31.87
CA ARG A 377 -153.88 -37.92 -33.14
C ARG A 377 -154.15 -39.32 -33.69
N GLU A 378 -153.20 -40.25 -33.62
CA GLU A 378 -153.42 -41.65 -34.00
C GLU A 378 -154.48 -42.32 -33.11
N LYS A 379 -154.43 -42.10 -31.80
CA LYS A 379 -155.47 -42.60 -30.88
C LYS A 379 -156.85 -41.99 -31.18
N MET A 380 -156.91 -40.70 -31.51
CA MET A 380 -158.16 -40.06 -31.93
C MET A 380 -158.70 -40.68 -33.22
N ALA A 381 -157.86 -40.93 -34.22
CA ALA A 381 -158.26 -41.59 -35.46
C ALA A 381 -158.78 -43.03 -35.21
N GLN A 382 -158.11 -43.81 -34.36
CA GLN A 382 -158.60 -45.13 -33.95
C GLN A 382 -159.92 -45.07 -33.17
N GLN A 383 -160.13 -44.01 -32.37
CA GLN A 383 -161.40 -43.80 -31.69
C GLN A 383 -162.51 -43.42 -32.66
N GLU A 384 -162.25 -42.55 -33.63
CA GLU A 384 -163.21 -42.22 -34.69
C GLU A 384 -163.61 -43.46 -35.50
N GLU A 385 -162.66 -44.34 -35.85
CA GLU A 385 -162.96 -45.59 -36.55
C GLU A 385 -163.84 -46.53 -35.70
N ARG A 386 -163.56 -46.64 -34.40
CA ARG A 386 -164.43 -47.40 -33.48
C ARG A 386 -165.82 -46.79 -33.34
N ILE A 387 -165.93 -45.46 -33.32
CA ILE A 387 -167.22 -44.77 -33.27
C ILE A 387 -168.01 -45.07 -34.56
N ALA A 388 -167.38 -45.00 -35.73
CA ALA A 388 -168.02 -45.33 -37.01
C ALA A 388 -168.53 -46.78 -37.04
N GLN A 389 -167.74 -47.75 -36.56
CA GLN A 389 -168.17 -49.16 -36.45
C GLN A 389 -169.34 -49.35 -35.47
N LEU A 390 -169.35 -48.62 -34.35
CA LEU A 390 -170.46 -48.64 -33.39
C LEU A 390 -171.74 -48.02 -33.98
N GLU A 391 -171.62 -46.91 -34.71
CA GLU A 391 -172.75 -46.28 -35.43
C GLU A 391 -173.34 -47.23 -36.48
N GLU A 392 -172.50 -47.96 -37.21
CA GLU A 392 -172.93 -48.97 -38.18
C GLU A 392 -173.68 -50.14 -37.50
N MET A 393 -173.19 -50.63 -36.35
CA MET A 393 -173.90 -51.65 -35.56
C MET A 393 -175.26 -51.15 -35.04
N ILE A 394 -175.35 -49.88 -34.61
CA ILE A 394 -176.61 -49.29 -34.14
C ILE A 394 -177.61 -49.15 -35.30
N MET A 395 -177.15 -48.80 -36.51
CA MET A 395 -178.03 -48.75 -37.69
C MET A 395 -178.57 -50.12 -38.10
N ASN A 396 -177.77 -51.17 -37.97
CA ASN A 396 -178.21 -52.54 -38.29
C ASN A 396 -179.16 -53.14 -37.23
N MET A 397 -179.16 -52.64 -35.99
CA MET A 397 -180.13 -53.04 -34.95
C MET A 397 -181.51 -52.35 -35.05
N LYS A 398 -181.67 -51.35 -35.92
CA LYS A 398 -182.93 -50.60 -36.11
C LYS A 398 -183.76 -51.02 -37.34
N LYS A 399 -183.32 -52.04 -38.09
CA LYS A 399 -184.12 -52.75 -39.11
C LYS A 399 -184.70 -54.02 -38.51
#